data_AF-A0A0W8CXU5-F1
#
_entry.id   AF-A0A0W8CXU5-F1
#
_cell.length_a   1.000
_cell.length_b   1.000
_cell.length_c   1.000
_cell.angle_alpha   90.00
_cell.angle_beta   90.00
_cell.angle_gamma   90.00
#
_symmetry.space_group_name_H-M   'P 1'
#
loop_
_entity.id
_entity.type
_entity.pdbx_description
1 polymer ?
#
loop_
_entity_poly.entity_id
_entity_poly.type
_entity_poly.pdbx_seq_one_letter_code
_entity_poly.pdbx_strand_id
1 'polypeptide(L)'
;MKHCGKWDTVAHMFDKGSSTFQKMVRGFLEVVTPRLYELFVTSQEKMSVEKLTLSGRTFDNFKCARYATDVTFQQSNRPRGNHRESIGYYSGKHHLYGYKVEVSVLPTGLALNCTPHARGSVADITLFRENAEFHVNALKKQSSEVNLPDNDPLHDTHPDEWAVLTDKGYQGLEVDFRAIHPKKRRGRQPLTIAEVNQNDRISHDRVIVENYFGRMKTLWALMADKYRWDEQ
;
A
#
# COMPACT_ATOMS: atom_id res chain seq x y z
N MET A 1 13.66 -7.14 15.01
CA MET A 1 14.91 -6.34 15.03
C MET A 1 15.98 -7.11 14.28
N LYS A 2 16.53 -6.50 13.22
CA LYS A 2 17.40 -7.13 12.20
C LYS A 2 18.64 -7.86 12.74
N HIS A 3 18.99 -7.68 14.02
CA HIS A 3 20.24 -8.14 14.61
C HIS A 3 20.12 -8.83 15.98
N CYS A 4 18.92 -9.05 16.52
CA CYS A 4 18.81 -9.51 17.92
C CYS A 4 18.52 -11.02 18.07
N GLY A 5 18.56 -11.80 16.98
CA GLY A 5 18.34 -13.24 17.05
C GLY A 5 16.92 -13.64 17.45
N LYS A 6 16.77 -14.79 18.11
CA LYS A 6 15.47 -15.28 18.61
C LYS A 6 15.00 -14.37 19.75
N TRP A 7 13.68 -14.26 19.93
CA TRP A 7 13.07 -13.48 21.03
C TRP A 7 13.65 -13.83 22.41
N ASP A 8 14.01 -15.10 22.62
CA ASP A 8 14.62 -15.58 23.86
C ASP A 8 15.99 -14.93 24.14
N THR A 9 16.79 -14.72 23.10
CA THR A 9 18.10 -14.07 23.20
C THR A 9 17.95 -12.62 23.65
N VAL A 10 16.97 -11.91 23.09
CA VAL A 10 16.70 -10.51 23.45
C VAL A 10 16.10 -10.44 24.85
N ALA A 11 15.12 -11.29 25.15
CA ALA A 11 14.47 -11.30 26.45
C ALA A 11 15.46 -11.54 27.60
N HIS A 12 16.46 -12.41 27.39
CA HIS A 12 17.55 -12.61 28.34
C HIS A 12 18.40 -11.36 28.59
N MET A 13 18.65 -10.51 27.59
CA MET A 13 19.38 -9.24 27.79
C MET A 13 18.63 -8.27 28.73
N PHE A 14 17.33 -8.46 28.93
CA PHE A 14 16.50 -7.66 29.82
C PHE A 14 16.08 -8.42 31.09
N ASP A 15 16.69 -9.57 31.38
CA ASP A 15 16.34 -10.46 32.50
C ASP A 15 14.83 -10.79 32.57
N LYS A 16 14.23 -11.05 31.40
CA LYS A 16 12.80 -11.36 31.29
C LYS A 16 12.57 -12.69 30.58
N GLY A 17 11.49 -13.37 30.95
CA GLY A 17 10.95 -14.47 30.16
C GLY A 17 10.46 -13.99 28.79
N SER A 18 10.64 -14.81 27.76
CA SER A 18 10.30 -14.50 26.36
C SER A 18 8.86 -13.98 26.18
N SER A 19 7.87 -14.64 26.79
CA SER A 19 6.47 -14.19 26.74
C SER A 19 6.26 -12.82 27.38
N THR A 20 6.86 -12.57 28.55
CA THR A 20 6.77 -11.27 29.25
C THR A 20 7.42 -10.17 28.43
N PHE A 21 8.59 -10.44 27.85
CA PHE A 21 9.29 -9.49 27.00
C PHE A 21 8.49 -9.16 25.73
N GLN A 22 7.91 -10.16 25.06
CA GLN A 22 7.03 -9.94 23.91
C GLN A 22 5.80 -9.08 24.26
N LYS A 23 5.14 -9.35 25.39
CA LYS A 23 4.01 -8.53 25.87
C LYS A 23 4.41 -7.09 26.12
N MET A 24 5.57 -6.88 26.75
CA MET A 24 6.12 -5.55 27.01
C MET A 24 6.42 -4.79 25.70
N VAL A 25 7.06 -5.44 24.73
CA VAL A 25 7.35 -4.84 23.42
C VAL A 25 6.06 -4.51 22.67
N ARG A 26 5.05 -5.39 22.71
CA ARG A 26 3.73 -5.12 22.13
C ARG A 26 3.06 -3.91 22.76
N GLY A 27 2.99 -3.85 24.09
CA GLY A 27 2.40 -2.71 24.79
C GLY A 27 3.14 -1.40 24.47
N PHE A 28 4.47 -1.45 24.37
CA PHE A 28 5.26 -0.31 23.91
C PHE A 28 4.88 0.11 22.47
N LEU A 29 4.81 -0.84 21.54
CA LEU A 29 4.42 -0.58 20.15
C LEU A 29 2.99 -0.02 20.05
N GLU A 30 2.04 -0.51 20.84
CA GLU A 30 0.67 0.01 20.89
C GLU A 30 0.63 1.49 21.29
N VAL A 31 1.51 1.90 22.21
CA VAL A 31 1.61 3.31 22.65
C VAL A 31 2.30 4.18 21.61
N VAL A 32 3.40 3.72 20.99
CA VAL A 32 4.19 4.57 20.09
C VAL A 32 3.68 4.58 18.64
N THR A 33 3.01 3.53 18.18
CA THR A 33 2.60 3.38 16.78
C THR A 33 1.68 4.52 16.31
N PRO A 34 0.64 4.93 17.06
CA PRO A 34 -0.22 6.04 16.63
C PRO A 34 0.56 7.33 16.41
N ARG A 35 1.51 7.64 17.31
CA ARG A 35 2.33 8.86 17.20
C ARG A 35 3.29 8.79 16.02
N LEU A 36 3.91 7.64 15.78
CA LEU A 36 4.78 7.44 14.61
C LEU A 36 3.99 7.54 13.31
N TYR A 37 2.78 6.97 13.28
CA TYR A 37 1.89 7.06 12.12
C TYR A 37 1.51 8.52 11.82
N GLU A 38 1.13 9.29 12.84
CA GLU A 38 0.81 10.72 12.68
C GLU A 38 2.02 11.49 12.14
N LEU A 39 3.21 11.27 12.70
CA LEU A 39 4.44 11.98 12.34
C LEU A 39 4.91 11.67 10.92
N PHE A 40 4.83 10.41 10.49
CA PHE A 40 5.45 9.97 9.23
C PHE A 40 4.45 9.75 8.09
N VAL A 41 3.18 9.45 8.38
CA VAL A 41 2.15 9.10 7.39
C VAL A 41 1.10 10.20 7.30
N THR A 42 0.34 10.48 8.37
CA THR A 42 -0.73 11.50 8.34
C THR A 42 -0.19 12.89 8.02
N SER A 43 1.02 13.22 8.48
CA SER A 43 1.66 14.51 8.17
C SER A 43 1.85 14.75 6.67
N GLN A 44 1.88 13.69 5.84
CA GLN A 44 2.02 13.78 4.39
C GLN A 44 0.77 14.32 3.71
N GLU A 45 -0.41 14.31 4.35
CA GLU A 45 -1.63 14.94 3.81
C GLU A 45 -1.43 16.44 3.53
N LYS A 46 -0.52 17.09 4.26
CA LYS A 46 -0.13 18.49 4.05
C LYS A 46 0.54 18.72 2.69
N MET A 47 1.00 17.66 2.04
CA MET A 47 1.55 17.68 0.69
C MET A 47 0.39 17.61 -0.32
N SER A 48 -0.17 18.77 -0.64
CA SER A 48 -1.19 18.92 -1.68
C SER A 48 -0.60 18.72 -3.08
N VAL A 49 -1.43 18.48 -4.08
CA VAL A 49 -0.97 18.36 -5.47
C VAL A 49 -0.40 19.68 -5.96
N GLU A 50 -0.95 20.80 -5.50
CA GLU A 50 -0.35 22.14 -5.72
C GLU A 50 1.11 22.20 -5.25
N LYS A 51 1.40 21.76 -4.01
CA LYS A 51 2.78 21.75 -3.48
C LYS A 51 3.68 20.77 -4.21
N LEU A 52 3.17 19.59 -4.58
CA LEU A 52 3.93 18.64 -5.40
C LEU A 52 4.29 19.26 -6.76
N THR A 53 3.34 19.94 -7.39
CA THR A 53 3.52 20.64 -8.67
C THR A 53 4.54 21.75 -8.55
N LEU A 54 4.39 22.66 -7.57
CA LEU A 54 5.30 23.78 -7.36
C LEU A 54 6.72 23.34 -6.99
N SER A 55 6.87 22.21 -6.30
CA SER A 55 8.19 21.64 -5.95
C SER A 55 8.79 20.75 -7.04
N GLY A 56 8.09 20.53 -8.15
CA GLY A 56 8.53 19.64 -9.22
C GLY A 56 8.62 18.16 -8.80
N ARG A 57 7.84 17.75 -7.80
CA ARG A 57 7.80 16.38 -7.24
C ARG A 57 6.51 15.66 -7.60
N THR A 58 6.07 15.79 -8.84
CA THR A 58 4.94 15.02 -9.40
C THR A 58 5.45 13.75 -10.07
N PHE A 59 4.53 12.89 -10.49
CA PHE A 59 4.88 11.81 -11.43
C PHE A 59 5.26 12.39 -12.81
N ASP A 60 6.01 11.62 -13.58
CA ASP A 60 6.57 12.07 -14.86
C ASP A 60 5.54 12.02 -15.99
N ASN A 61 4.73 10.94 -16.04
CA ASN A 61 3.79 10.69 -17.12
C ASN A 61 2.35 11.05 -16.78
N PHE A 62 1.95 10.95 -15.50
CA PHE A 62 0.59 11.23 -15.04
C PHE A 62 0.59 12.27 -13.92
N LYS A 63 0.64 13.55 -14.30
CA LYS A 63 0.73 14.66 -13.33
C LYS A 63 -0.55 14.83 -12.51
N CYS A 64 -1.68 14.36 -13.02
CA CYS A 64 -2.93 14.32 -12.25
C CYS A 64 -2.89 13.30 -11.11
N ALA A 65 -1.95 12.36 -11.10
CA ALA A 65 -1.91 11.35 -10.05
C ALA A 65 -1.29 11.91 -8.77
N ARG A 66 -2.05 11.81 -7.67
CA ARG A 66 -1.58 12.24 -6.35
C ARG A 66 -0.64 11.21 -5.72
N TYR A 67 -0.95 9.93 -5.88
CA TYR A 67 -0.20 8.82 -5.31
C TYR A 67 -0.40 7.53 -6.12
N ALA A 68 0.45 6.53 -5.85
CA ALA A 68 0.29 5.16 -6.29
C ALA A 68 -0.11 4.26 -5.12
N THR A 69 -1.01 3.31 -5.34
CA THR A 69 -1.49 2.38 -4.30
C THR A 69 -1.29 0.94 -4.75
N ASP A 70 -0.84 0.11 -3.81
CA ASP A 70 -0.72 -1.33 -4.00
C ASP A 70 -0.77 -2.05 -2.64
N VAL A 71 -0.95 -3.37 -2.69
CA VAL A 71 -1.04 -4.24 -1.51
C VAL A 71 0.20 -5.12 -1.42
N THR A 72 0.81 -5.16 -0.24
CA THR A 72 1.92 -6.07 0.05
C THR A 72 1.45 -7.24 0.90
N PHE A 73 1.95 -8.44 0.59
CA PHE A 73 1.69 -9.66 1.35
C PHE A 73 2.83 -9.93 2.33
N GLN A 74 2.47 -10.22 3.58
CA GLN A 74 3.39 -10.65 4.62
C GLN A 74 3.10 -12.09 5.01
N GLN A 75 4.06 -13.00 4.78
CA GLN A 75 3.92 -14.39 5.20
C GLN A 75 3.85 -14.49 6.73
N SER A 76 2.94 -15.33 7.23
CA SER A 76 2.84 -15.70 8.64
C SER A 76 2.86 -17.21 8.84
N ASN A 77 2.83 -17.65 10.10
CA ASN A 77 2.46 -19.02 10.41
C ASN A 77 1.02 -19.30 9.99
N ARG A 78 0.73 -20.57 9.65
CA ARG A 78 -0.67 -20.99 9.56
C ARG A 78 -1.31 -20.73 10.93
N PRO A 79 -2.43 -19.99 10.99
CA PRO A 79 -3.16 -19.78 12.24
C PRO A 79 -3.47 -21.12 12.91
N ARG A 80 -3.42 -21.17 14.24
CA ARG A 80 -3.86 -22.34 14.99
C ARG A 80 -5.37 -22.44 14.85
N GLY A 81 -5.88 -23.62 14.53
CA GLY A 81 -7.30 -23.82 14.29
C GLY A 81 -7.59 -24.81 13.17
N ASN A 82 -8.87 -24.98 12.88
CA ASN A 82 -9.32 -25.87 11.82
C ASN A 82 -9.08 -25.25 10.42
N HIS A 83 -9.38 -26.02 9.38
CA HIS A 83 -9.18 -25.56 8.00
C HIS A 83 -10.00 -24.30 7.67
N ARG A 84 -11.23 -24.17 8.19
CA ARG A 84 -12.12 -23.02 7.94
C ARG A 84 -11.58 -21.72 8.54
N GLU A 85 -10.90 -21.81 9.67
CA GLU A 85 -10.27 -20.64 10.33
C GLU A 85 -9.00 -20.20 9.61
N SER A 86 -8.20 -21.17 9.16
CA SER A 86 -6.91 -20.88 8.51
C SER A 86 -7.05 -20.47 7.04
N ILE A 87 -8.06 -20.93 6.30
CA ILE A 87 -8.18 -20.66 4.86
C ILE A 87 -8.32 -19.18 4.52
N GLY A 88 -8.91 -18.37 5.41
CA GLY A 88 -9.02 -16.92 5.21
C GLY A 88 -7.65 -16.22 5.15
N TYR A 89 -6.59 -16.83 5.66
CA TYR A 89 -5.24 -16.28 5.61
C TYR A 89 -4.44 -16.78 4.41
N TYR A 90 -4.97 -17.74 3.65
CA TYR A 90 -4.28 -18.32 2.52
C TYR A 90 -4.37 -17.42 1.29
N SER A 91 -3.23 -16.98 0.78
CA SER A 91 -3.14 -16.27 -0.49
C SER A 91 -2.99 -17.26 -1.64
N GLY A 92 -3.98 -17.31 -2.54
CA GLY A 92 -3.92 -18.14 -3.74
C GLY A 92 -2.78 -17.75 -4.69
N LYS A 93 -2.40 -16.47 -4.73
CA LYS A 93 -1.29 -15.96 -5.56
C LYS A 93 0.08 -16.42 -5.07
N HIS A 94 0.26 -16.47 -3.75
CA HIS A 94 1.55 -16.78 -3.13
C HIS A 94 1.67 -18.23 -2.64
N HIS A 95 0.56 -18.97 -2.57
CA HIS A 95 0.47 -20.30 -1.97
C HIS A 95 0.92 -20.35 -0.50
N LEU A 96 0.73 -19.26 0.23
CA LEU A 96 1.18 -19.08 1.61
C LEU A 96 0.08 -18.49 2.49
N TYR A 97 0.15 -18.77 3.79
CA TYR A 97 -0.64 -18.09 4.81
C TYR A 97 0.02 -16.76 5.19
N GLY A 98 -0.79 -15.73 5.40
CA GLY A 98 -0.28 -14.42 5.72
C GLY A 98 -1.34 -13.35 5.82
N TYR A 99 -0.86 -12.13 5.81
CA TYR A 99 -1.66 -10.92 5.88
C TYR A 99 -1.36 -10.01 4.70
N LYS A 100 -2.27 -9.10 4.43
CA LYS A 100 -2.16 -8.09 3.39
C LYS A 100 -2.27 -6.70 4.02
N VAL A 101 -1.49 -5.77 3.51
CA VAL A 101 -1.55 -4.36 3.91
C VAL A 101 -1.54 -3.53 2.64
N GLU A 102 -2.50 -2.63 2.51
CA GLU A 102 -2.50 -1.63 1.46
C GLU A 102 -1.66 -0.43 1.89
N VAL A 103 -0.84 0.09 0.95
CA VAL A 103 -0.08 1.32 1.16
C VAL A 103 -0.26 2.23 -0.04
N SER A 104 -0.53 3.50 0.25
CA SER A 104 -0.58 4.58 -0.74
C SER A 104 0.67 5.44 -0.61
N VAL A 105 1.39 5.67 -1.72
CA VAL A 105 2.73 6.29 -1.73
C VAL A 105 2.75 7.48 -2.69
N LEU A 106 3.19 8.63 -2.18
CA LEU A 106 3.37 9.86 -2.97
C LEU A 106 4.52 9.71 -3.98
N PRO A 107 4.60 10.55 -5.03
CA PRO A 107 5.75 10.59 -5.94
C PRO A 107 7.07 10.88 -5.21
N THR A 108 7.03 11.49 -4.02
CA THR A 108 8.19 11.70 -3.15
C THR A 108 8.75 10.40 -2.53
N GLY A 109 8.05 9.27 -2.69
CA GLY A 109 8.41 7.98 -2.12
C GLY A 109 8.01 7.79 -0.65
N LEU A 110 7.26 8.74 -0.08
CA LEU A 110 6.73 8.69 1.28
C LEU A 110 5.31 8.09 1.29
N ALA A 111 4.99 7.31 2.32
CA ALA A 111 3.66 6.77 2.49
C ALA A 111 2.68 7.87 2.93
N LEU A 112 1.58 7.99 2.21
CA LEU A 112 0.44 8.84 2.54
C LEU A 112 -0.59 8.10 3.41
N ASN A 113 -0.69 6.78 3.22
CA ASN A 113 -1.58 5.92 4.00
C ASN A 113 -1.03 4.50 4.07
N CYS A 114 -1.33 3.81 5.17
CA CYS A 114 -1.06 2.40 5.38
C CYS A 114 -2.20 1.81 6.20
N THR A 115 -2.95 0.87 5.62
CA THR A 115 -4.12 0.29 6.29
C THR A 115 -3.71 -0.62 7.45
N PRO A 116 -4.64 -0.95 8.36
CA PRO A 116 -4.53 -2.15 9.17
C PRO A 116 -4.33 -3.39 8.29
N HIS A 117 -3.78 -4.44 8.88
CA HIS A 117 -3.59 -5.69 8.17
C HIS A 117 -4.93 -6.40 7.96
N ALA A 118 -5.08 -7.00 6.80
CA ALA A 118 -6.19 -7.87 6.45
C ALA A 118 -5.72 -9.31 6.23
N ARG A 119 -6.66 -10.23 6.13
CA ARG A 119 -6.35 -11.64 5.91
C ARG A 119 -5.80 -11.87 4.50
N GLY A 120 -4.87 -12.82 4.35
CA GLY A 120 -4.17 -13.09 3.08
C GLY A 120 -5.06 -13.51 1.90
N SER A 121 -6.28 -13.99 2.14
CA SER A 121 -7.23 -14.37 1.08
C SER A 121 -7.99 -13.18 0.48
N VAL A 122 -8.00 -12.01 1.13
CA VAL A 122 -8.76 -10.85 0.66
C VAL A 122 -8.16 -10.35 -0.65
N ALA A 123 -9.00 -10.03 -1.64
CA ALA A 123 -8.53 -9.52 -2.93
C ALA A 123 -8.03 -8.07 -2.78
N ASP A 124 -7.00 -7.70 -3.54
CA ASP A 124 -6.36 -6.38 -3.39
C ASP A 124 -7.33 -5.23 -3.70
N ILE A 125 -8.19 -5.40 -4.72
CA ILE A 125 -9.25 -4.45 -5.06
C ILE A 125 -10.33 -4.34 -3.96
N THR A 126 -10.57 -5.41 -3.20
CA THR A 126 -11.52 -5.37 -2.07
C THR A 126 -10.94 -4.53 -0.95
N LEU A 127 -9.65 -4.66 -0.65
CA LEU A 127 -8.98 -3.82 0.37
C LEU A 127 -9.06 -2.33 0.02
N PHE A 128 -8.84 -2.00 -1.25
CA PHE A 128 -8.98 -0.62 -1.73
C PHE A 128 -10.38 -0.07 -1.51
N ARG A 129 -11.41 -0.86 -1.84
CA ARG A 129 -12.81 -0.46 -1.64
C ARG A 129 -13.19 -0.37 -0.17
N GLU A 130 -12.67 -1.25 0.68
CA GLU A 130 -12.86 -1.15 2.14
C GLU A 130 -12.19 0.11 2.70
N ASN A 131 -11.14 0.62 2.05
CA ASN A 131 -10.45 1.86 2.37
C ASN A 131 -10.98 3.09 1.59
N ALA A 132 -12.19 3.00 1.04
CA ALA A 132 -12.75 4.04 0.16
C ALA A 132 -12.81 5.44 0.81
N GLU A 133 -13.12 5.53 2.11
CA GLU A 133 -13.21 6.81 2.81
C GLU A 133 -11.89 7.60 2.73
N PHE A 134 -10.76 6.92 2.93
CA PHE A 134 -9.45 7.54 2.74
C PHE A 134 -9.26 7.99 1.29
N HIS A 135 -9.57 7.13 0.31
CA HIS A 135 -9.35 7.44 -1.10
C HIS A 135 -10.20 8.63 -1.58
N VAL A 136 -11.48 8.68 -1.22
CA VAL A 136 -12.37 9.81 -1.54
C VAL A 136 -11.80 11.12 -1.00
N ASN A 137 -11.39 11.13 0.28
CA ASN A 137 -10.83 12.33 0.90
C ASN A 137 -9.47 12.73 0.31
N ALA A 138 -8.61 11.76 0.03
CA ALA A 138 -7.27 12.00 -0.48
C ALA A 138 -7.26 12.41 -1.96
N LEU A 139 -8.22 11.96 -2.77
CA LEU A 139 -8.29 12.29 -4.19
C LEU A 139 -9.02 13.60 -4.47
N LYS A 140 -9.91 14.04 -3.58
CA LYS A 140 -10.67 15.28 -3.76
C LYS A 140 -9.74 16.50 -3.98
N LYS A 141 -9.98 17.24 -5.07
CA LYS A 141 -9.30 18.50 -5.36
C LYS A 141 -9.66 19.56 -4.32
N GLN A 142 -8.66 20.30 -3.87
CA GLN A 142 -8.86 21.48 -3.04
C GLN A 142 -9.32 22.67 -3.89
N SER A 143 -9.94 23.68 -3.28
CA SER A 143 -10.39 24.87 -4.01
C SER A 143 -9.25 25.63 -4.71
N SER A 144 -8.03 25.60 -4.16
CA SER A 144 -6.84 26.19 -4.81
C SER A 144 -6.34 25.37 -6.01
N GLU A 145 -6.77 24.11 -6.11
CA GLU A 145 -6.28 23.12 -7.07
C GLU A 145 -7.17 22.99 -8.31
N VAL A 146 -8.38 23.55 -8.30
CA VAL A 146 -9.36 23.44 -9.40
C VAL A 146 -8.81 23.99 -10.72
N ASN A 147 -7.96 25.02 -10.66
CA ASN A 147 -7.37 25.67 -11.83
C ASN A 147 -6.03 25.06 -12.26
N LEU A 148 -5.54 24.03 -11.57
CA LEU A 148 -4.31 23.36 -11.98
C LEU A 148 -4.55 22.59 -13.28
N PRO A 149 -3.62 22.64 -14.26
CA PRO A 149 -3.77 21.93 -15.52
C PRO A 149 -3.95 20.43 -15.31
N ASP A 150 -5.02 19.89 -15.87
CA ASP A 150 -5.38 18.48 -15.73
C ASP A 150 -6.09 17.99 -17.00
N ASN A 151 -5.30 17.45 -17.93
CA ASN A 151 -5.79 16.88 -19.20
C ASN A 151 -5.56 15.36 -19.27
N ASP A 152 -5.33 14.74 -18.12
CA ASP A 152 -4.98 13.33 -18.02
C ASP A 152 -6.25 12.44 -17.99
N PRO A 153 -6.11 11.11 -18.22
CA PRO A 153 -7.24 10.21 -18.32
C PRO A 153 -8.27 10.34 -17.19
N LEU A 154 -9.53 10.07 -17.52
CA LEU A 154 -10.68 10.05 -16.60
C LEU A 154 -11.04 11.41 -15.97
N HIS A 155 -10.49 12.53 -16.48
CA HIS A 155 -10.89 13.86 -16.03
C HIS A 155 -12.40 14.11 -16.23
N ASP A 156 -12.92 13.82 -17.42
CA ASP A 156 -14.33 14.09 -17.76
C ASP A 156 -15.32 13.31 -16.86
N THR A 157 -14.92 12.13 -16.39
CA THR A 157 -15.75 11.28 -15.51
C THR A 157 -15.58 11.64 -14.04
N HIS A 158 -14.40 12.13 -13.64
CA HIS A 158 -14.05 12.45 -12.24
C HIS A 158 -13.37 13.84 -12.17
N PRO A 159 -14.08 14.92 -12.52
CA PRO A 159 -13.47 16.25 -12.70
C PRO A 159 -12.93 16.86 -11.41
N ASP A 160 -13.57 16.53 -10.28
CA ASP A 160 -13.25 17.03 -8.94
C ASP A 160 -12.20 16.17 -8.22
N GLU A 161 -11.64 15.15 -8.89
CA GLU A 161 -10.66 14.23 -8.32
C GLU A 161 -9.29 14.32 -9.00
N TRP A 162 -8.25 14.26 -8.19
CA TRP A 162 -6.94 13.78 -8.61
C TRP A 162 -6.96 12.28 -8.82
N ALA A 163 -5.98 11.75 -9.55
CA ALA A 163 -5.92 10.34 -9.86
C ALA A 163 -5.11 9.53 -8.84
N VAL A 164 -5.38 8.22 -8.81
CA VAL A 164 -4.55 7.21 -8.15
C VAL A 164 -3.99 6.24 -9.20
N LEU A 165 -2.69 5.94 -9.12
CA LEU A 165 -2.09 4.90 -9.95
C LEU A 165 -2.21 3.54 -9.25
N THR A 166 -2.75 2.54 -9.94
CA THR A 166 -2.92 1.19 -9.38
C THR A 166 -2.42 0.11 -10.35
N ASP A 167 -2.17 -1.09 -9.82
CA ASP A 167 -1.78 -2.22 -10.66
C ASP A 167 -2.94 -2.68 -11.57
N LYS A 168 -2.61 -3.42 -12.61
CA LYS A 168 -3.54 -4.09 -13.51
C LYS A 168 -4.57 -4.97 -12.76
N GLY A 169 -4.27 -5.46 -11.56
CA GLY A 169 -5.22 -6.19 -10.72
C GLY A 169 -6.50 -5.40 -10.37
N TYR A 170 -6.42 -4.06 -10.38
CA TYR A 170 -7.45 -3.15 -9.87
C TYR A 170 -8.46 -2.65 -10.94
N GLN A 171 -8.47 -3.27 -12.12
CA GLN A 171 -9.47 -2.95 -13.14
C GLN A 171 -10.90 -3.10 -12.60
N GLY A 172 -11.72 -2.09 -12.86
CA GLY A 172 -13.07 -1.89 -12.32
C GLY A 172 -13.16 -0.78 -11.27
N LEU A 173 -12.04 -0.26 -10.77
CA LEU A 173 -12.04 0.89 -9.85
C LEU A 173 -12.34 2.22 -10.54
N GLU A 174 -12.10 2.33 -11.85
CA GLU A 174 -12.33 3.54 -12.64
C GLU A 174 -13.80 4.01 -12.65
N VAL A 175 -14.73 3.13 -12.24
CA VAL A 175 -16.15 3.43 -12.06
C VAL A 175 -16.39 4.27 -10.81
N ASP A 176 -15.66 3.99 -9.74
CA ASP A 176 -15.87 4.54 -8.40
C ASP A 176 -14.88 5.67 -8.07
N PHE A 177 -13.70 5.64 -8.69
CA PHE A 177 -12.59 6.56 -8.43
C PHE A 177 -11.89 6.94 -9.74
N ARG A 178 -11.12 8.03 -9.74
CA ARG A 178 -10.17 8.33 -10.82
C ARG A 178 -8.92 7.41 -10.81
N ALA A 179 -9.14 6.10 -10.90
CA ALA A 179 -8.09 5.09 -10.87
C ALA A 179 -7.49 4.84 -12.26
N ILE A 180 -6.19 5.11 -12.41
CA ILE A 180 -5.45 4.85 -13.64
C ILE A 180 -4.62 3.58 -13.47
N HIS A 181 -4.88 2.58 -14.32
CA HIS A 181 -4.21 1.28 -14.28
C HIS A 181 -3.86 0.77 -15.68
N PRO A 182 -2.87 -0.14 -15.83
CA PRO A 182 -2.56 -0.75 -17.11
C PRO A 182 -3.74 -1.56 -17.68
N LYS A 183 -3.95 -1.49 -19.00
CA LYS A 183 -4.97 -2.26 -19.72
C LYS A 183 -4.61 -3.75 -19.81
N LYS A 184 -5.57 -4.62 -19.48
CA LYS A 184 -5.53 -6.07 -19.73
C LYS A 184 -5.77 -6.38 -21.21
N ARG A 185 -5.18 -7.49 -21.67
CA ARG A 185 -5.52 -8.09 -22.97
C ARG A 185 -6.97 -8.56 -22.95
N ARG A 186 -7.67 -8.38 -24.07
CA ARG A 186 -9.07 -8.79 -24.23
C ARG A 186 -9.09 -10.20 -24.85
N GLY A 187 -9.12 -11.22 -24.00
CA GLY A 187 -9.01 -12.61 -24.45
C GLY A 187 -7.70 -12.85 -25.19
N ARG A 188 -7.77 -13.30 -26.45
CA ARG A 188 -6.61 -13.53 -27.32
C ARG A 188 -6.14 -12.30 -28.09
N GLN A 189 -6.86 -11.18 -28.00
CA GLN A 189 -6.46 -9.97 -28.73
C GLN A 189 -5.24 -9.31 -28.05
N PRO A 190 -4.16 -9.05 -28.81
CA PRO A 190 -3.02 -8.32 -28.29
C PRO A 190 -3.41 -6.87 -28.00
N LEU A 191 -2.65 -6.24 -27.10
CA LEU A 191 -2.75 -4.79 -26.90
C LEU A 191 -2.25 -4.08 -28.15
N THR A 192 -2.89 -2.96 -28.48
CA THR A 192 -2.35 -2.07 -29.52
C THR A 192 -1.05 -1.44 -29.06
N ILE A 193 -0.23 -0.93 -29.99
CA ILE A 193 1.03 -0.25 -29.66
C ILE A 193 0.80 0.94 -28.70
N ALA A 194 -0.27 1.70 -28.91
CA ALA A 194 -0.64 2.81 -28.04
C ALA A 194 -0.95 2.35 -26.61
N GLU A 195 -1.65 1.21 -26.45
CA GLU A 195 -1.97 0.64 -25.13
C GLU A 195 -0.74 0.06 -24.44
N VAL A 196 0.21 -0.51 -25.19
CA VAL A 196 1.50 -0.94 -24.64
C VAL A 196 2.26 0.27 -24.11
N ASN A 197 2.43 1.31 -24.93
CA ASN A 197 3.12 2.54 -24.52
C ASN A 197 2.45 3.20 -23.30
N GLN A 198 1.12 3.21 -23.24
CA GLN A 198 0.40 3.71 -22.08
C GLN A 198 0.64 2.85 -20.84
N ASN A 199 0.61 1.52 -20.97
CA ASN A 199 0.90 0.61 -19.86
C ASN A 199 2.33 0.79 -19.32
N ASP A 200 3.29 1.03 -20.21
CA ASP A 200 4.69 1.27 -19.83
C ASP A 200 4.83 2.56 -19.04
N ARG A 201 4.17 3.64 -19.47
CA ARG A 201 4.11 4.90 -18.72
C ARG A 201 3.45 4.74 -17.33
N ILE A 202 2.35 3.99 -17.25
CA ILE A 202 1.66 3.75 -15.97
C ILE A 202 2.56 2.94 -15.04
N SER A 203 3.22 1.90 -15.57
CA SER A 203 4.11 1.05 -14.80
C SER A 203 5.34 1.81 -14.31
N HIS A 204 5.89 2.71 -15.14
CA HIS A 204 6.98 3.60 -14.79
C HIS A 204 6.65 4.44 -13.55
N ASP A 205 5.53 5.17 -13.57
CA ASP A 205 5.18 6.07 -12.46
C ASP A 205 4.74 5.27 -11.21
N ARG A 206 4.00 4.17 -11.41
CA ARG A 206 3.54 3.31 -10.30
C ARG A 206 4.70 2.63 -9.57
N VAL A 207 5.86 2.41 -10.20
CA VAL A 207 7.00 1.68 -9.60
C VAL A 207 7.43 2.26 -8.24
N ILE A 208 7.07 3.51 -7.92
CA ILE A 208 7.35 4.11 -6.61
C ILE A 208 6.81 3.29 -5.43
N VAL A 209 5.62 2.70 -5.56
CA VAL A 209 5.02 1.87 -4.51
C VAL A 209 5.74 0.52 -4.38
N GLU A 210 6.18 -0.04 -5.51
CA GLU A 210 7.00 -1.25 -5.53
C GLU A 210 8.37 -1.00 -4.91
N ASN A 211 8.98 0.16 -5.18
CA ASN A 211 10.24 0.59 -4.58
C ASN A 211 10.08 0.79 -3.07
N TYR A 212 8.94 1.32 -2.61
CA TYR A 212 8.62 1.41 -1.19
C TYR A 212 8.61 0.02 -0.53
N PHE A 213 7.89 -0.94 -1.11
CA PHE A 213 7.89 -2.32 -0.62
C PHE A 213 9.26 -3.00 -0.73
N GLY A 214 10.00 -2.73 -1.80
CA GLY A 214 11.36 -3.20 -2.01
C GLY A 214 12.24 -2.81 -0.83
N ARG A 215 12.23 -1.54 -0.40
CA ARG A 215 12.98 -1.08 0.78
C ARG A 215 12.55 -1.82 2.06
N MET A 216 11.24 -2.04 2.25
CA MET A 216 10.73 -2.77 3.43
C MET A 216 11.20 -4.24 3.47
N LYS A 217 11.32 -4.88 2.29
CA LYS A 217 11.75 -6.27 2.15
C LYS A 217 13.27 -6.43 2.18
N THR A 218 14.02 -5.61 1.46
CA THR A 218 15.48 -5.83 1.28
C THR A 218 16.31 -5.01 2.25
N LEU A 219 16.04 -3.70 2.35
CA LEU A 219 16.84 -2.79 3.18
C LEU A 219 16.57 -2.99 4.67
N TRP A 220 15.30 -3.06 5.05
CA TRP A 220 14.90 -3.17 6.46
C TRP A 220 14.65 -4.59 6.92
N ALA A 221 14.46 -5.53 5.97
CA ALA A 221 14.10 -6.93 6.23
C ALA A 221 12.88 -7.11 7.15
N LEU A 222 12.02 -6.08 7.26
CA LEU A 222 10.81 -6.13 8.07
C LEU A 222 9.81 -7.13 7.51
N MET A 223 9.80 -7.25 6.17
CA MET A 223 8.90 -8.12 5.44
C MET A 223 9.59 -9.34 4.79
N ALA A 224 10.89 -9.51 5.02
CA ALA A 224 11.67 -10.59 4.40
C ALA A 224 11.39 -11.96 5.04
N ASP A 225 11.14 -11.97 6.34
CA ASP A 225 11.00 -13.18 7.12
C ASP A 225 9.55 -13.53 7.42
N LYS A 226 9.29 -14.83 7.60
CA LYS A 226 8.01 -15.35 8.08
C LYS A 226 7.69 -14.74 9.44
N TYR A 227 6.57 -14.03 9.54
CA TYR A 227 6.10 -13.46 10.80
C TYR A 227 5.67 -14.60 11.74
N ARG A 228 6.39 -14.73 12.87
CA ARG A 228 6.14 -15.74 13.91
C ARG A 228 5.62 -15.03 15.14
N TRP A 229 4.31 -14.86 15.24
CA TRP A 229 3.69 -14.52 16.51
C TRP A 229 2.79 -15.66 16.96
N ASP A 230 2.83 -15.94 18.26
CA ASP A 230 1.81 -16.76 18.88
C ASP A 230 0.52 -15.93 18.91
N GLU A 231 -0.43 -16.31 18.06
CA GLU A 231 -1.83 -15.96 18.30
C GLU A 231 -2.28 -16.82 19.50
N GLN A 232 -2.41 -16.17 20.66
CA GLN A 232 -3.11 -16.72 21.82
C GLN A 232 -4.61 -16.50 21.64
#